data_AF-A0A965SJ94-F1
#
_entry.id   AF-A0A965SJ94-F1
#
_cell.length_a   1.000
_cell.length_b   1.000
_cell.length_c   1.000
_cell.angle_alpha   90.00
_cell.angle_beta   90.00
_cell.angle_gamma   90.00
#
_symmetry.space_group_name_H-M   'P 1'
#
loop_
_entity.id
_entity.type
_entity.pdbx_description
1 polymer ?
#
loop_
_entity_poly.entity_id
_entity_poly.type
_entity_poly.pdbx_seq_one_letter_code
_entity_poly.pdbx_strand_id
1 'polypeptide(L)'
;MGELVHLVHDEVSVVIDVSGGVPALVHWGARLDAPDAQRLAAMTARPTTHGSLDTVPALQIVPQHSLGSQARPGLQGHRPGGRDWAPRFSTCDVQTTERSVATSSRDTVAKLRLDTHVALDAGGALCVTATVTNEGDSRFLLDALTVSLPVPSNARDLTTYSGRWSRESAT
;
A
#
# COMPACT_ATOMS: atom_id res chain seq x y z
N MET A 1 -13.11 3.52 7.01
CA MET A 1 -13.09 3.78 5.57
C MET A 1 -13.66 5.17 5.35
N GLY A 2 -12.88 6.07 4.77
CA GLY A 2 -13.27 7.48 4.61
C GLY A 2 -13.57 7.83 3.16
N GLU A 3 -12.56 7.74 2.31
CA GLU A 3 -12.61 8.15 0.91
C GLU A 3 -12.15 7.00 0.01
N LEU A 4 -13.02 6.58 -0.91
CA LEU A 4 -12.78 5.46 -1.82
C LEU A 4 -12.61 5.92 -3.25
N VAL A 5 -11.60 5.39 -3.92
CA VAL A 5 -11.38 5.53 -5.35
C VAL A 5 -11.62 4.18 -6.02
N HIS A 6 -12.41 4.17 -7.09
CA HIS A 6 -12.72 2.97 -7.87
C HIS A 6 -12.14 3.09 -9.27
N LEU A 7 -11.14 2.27 -9.57
CA LEU A 7 -10.54 2.14 -10.89
C LEU A 7 -11.13 0.92 -11.59
N VAL A 8 -11.45 1.07 -12.87
CA VAL A 8 -12.11 0.03 -13.67
C VAL A 8 -11.39 -0.15 -15.00
N HIS A 9 -11.16 -1.41 -15.37
CA HIS A 9 -10.72 -1.80 -16.71
C HIS A 9 -11.40 -3.11 -17.11
N ASP A 10 -12.33 -3.06 -18.07
CA ASP A 10 -13.12 -4.22 -18.51
C ASP A 10 -13.67 -5.04 -17.33
N GLU A 11 -13.14 -6.25 -17.12
CA GLU A 11 -13.56 -7.20 -16.09
C GLU A 11 -12.81 -7.04 -14.74
N VAL A 12 -11.98 -6.00 -14.59
CA VAL A 12 -11.17 -5.76 -13.39
C VAL A 12 -11.64 -4.50 -12.67
N SER A 13 -11.75 -4.61 -11.34
CA SER A 13 -11.96 -3.50 -10.43
C SER A 13 -10.86 -3.44 -9.38
N VAL A 14 -10.40 -2.23 -9.10
CA VAL A 14 -9.51 -1.90 -7.98
C VAL A 14 -10.19 -0.83 -7.16
N VAL A 15 -10.45 -1.12 -5.89
CA VAL A 15 -11.03 -0.15 -4.95
C VAL A 15 -9.99 0.17 -3.89
N ILE A 16 -9.78 1.46 -3.65
CA ILE A 16 -8.65 1.98 -2.88
C ILE A 16 -9.18 2.98 -1.84
N ASP A 17 -8.88 2.76 -0.57
CA ASP A 17 -9.09 3.75 0.49
C ASP A 17 -7.88 4.68 0.56
N VAL A 18 -8.10 5.98 0.33
CA VAL A 18 -7.06 7.02 0.34
C VAL A 18 -7.09 7.89 1.61
N SER A 19 -8.03 7.63 2.52
CA SER A 19 -8.22 8.45 3.74
C SER A 19 -7.16 8.23 4.82
N GLY A 20 -6.38 7.15 4.73
CA GLY A 20 -5.42 6.73 5.76
C GLY A 20 -4.04 7.37 5.69
N GLY A 21 -3.84 8.42 4.87
CA GLY A 21 -2.52 9.01 4.62
C GLY A 21 -1.71 8.25 3.57
N VAL A 22 -1.71 6.91 3.61
CA VAL A 22 -1.17 6.05 2.54
C VAL A 22 -2.30 5.18 1.99
N PRO A 23 -2.42 5.00 0.65
CA PRO A 23 -3.49 4.22 0.07
C PRO A 23 -3.53 2.77 0.55
N ALA A 24 -4.73 2.22 0.71
CA ALA A 24 -4.96 0.81 0.99
C ALA A 24 -5.88 0.21 -0.07
N LEU A 25 -5.45 -0.88 -0.72
CA LEU A 25 -6.33 -1.63 -1.63
C LEU A 25 -7.33 -2.43 -0.79
N VAL A 26 -8.62 -2.16 -0.98
CA VAL A 26 -9.71 -2.88 -0.31
C VAL A 26 -10.34 -3.95 -1.20
N HIS A 27 -10.19 -3.81 -2.52
CA HIS A 27 -10.58 -4.81 -3.52
C HIS A 27 -9.62 -4.76 -4.71
N TRP A 28 -9.25 -5.94 -5.21
CA TRP A 28 -8.52 -6.11 -6.47
C TRP A 28 -8.94 -7.43 -7.09
N GLY A 29 -9.60 -7.39 -8.24
CA GLY A 29 -10.05 -8.58 -8.93
C GLY A 29 -11.25 -8.30 -9.82
N ALA A 30 -12.22 -9.22 -9.83
CA ALA A 30 -13.41 -9.16 -10.68
C ALA A 30 -14.15 -7.81 -10.58
N ARG A 31 -14.74 -7.41 -11.70
CA ARG A 31 -15.50 -6.15 -11.84
C ARG A 31 -16.60 -6.06 -10.80
N LEU A 32 -16.69 -4.89 -10.18
CA LEU A 32 -17.81 -4.51 -9.33
C LEU A 32 -18.66 -3.48 -10.08
N ASP A 33 -19.97 -3.70 -10.14
CA ASP A 33 -20.88 -2.74 -10.77
C ASP A 33 -20.99 -1.43 -9.95
N ALA A 34 -21.05 -1.57 -8.62
CA ALA A 34 -21.05 -0.45 -7.68
C ALA A 34 -20.34 -0.86 -6.38
N PRO A 35 -19.21 -0.23 -6.02
CA PRO A 35 -18.54 -0.50 -4.76
C PRO A 35 -19.33 0.08 -3.59
N ASP A 36 -19.93 -0.79 -2.79
CA ASP A 36 -20.59 -0.43 -1.53
C ASP A 36 -19.53 -0.35 -0.42
N ALA A 37 -19.27 0.86 0.07
CA ALA A 37 -18.31 1.13 1.13
C ALA A 37 -18.60 0.33 2.41
N GLN A 38 -19.86 0.13 2.78
CA GLN A 38 -20.20 -0.60 4.00
C GLN A 38 -19.88 -2.10 3.84
N ARG A 39 -20.19 -2.68 2.67
CA ARG A 39 -19.84 -4.09 2.37
C ARG A 39 -18.34 -4.29 2.30
N LEU A 40 -17.61 -3.41 1.61
CA LEU A 40 -16.16 -3.48 1.52
C LEU A 40 -15.49 -3.35 2.89
N ALA A 41 -16.02 -2.49 3.76
CA ALA A 41 -15.52 -2.34 5.13
C ALA A 41 -15.77 -3.62 5.94
N ALA A 42 -16.94 -4.24 5.80
CA ALA A 42 -17.25 -5.51 6.47
C ALA A 42 -16.35 -6.67 5.96
N MET A 43 -16.05 -6.73 4.66
CA MET A 43 -15.18 -7.75 4.07
C MET A 43 -13.71 -7.61 4.49
N THR A 44 -13.26 -6.38 4.75
CA THR A 44 -11.87 -6.08 5.13
C THR A 44 -11.67 -5.94 6.64
N ALA A 45 -12.76 -6.02 7.42
CA ALA A 45 -12.72 -5.99 8.87
C ALA A 45 -11.91 -7.16 9.41
N ARG A 46 -11.02 -6.87 10.36
CA ARG A 46 -10.21 -7.87 11.05
C ARG A 46 -10.47 -7.79 12.55
N PRO A 47 -10.49 -8.93 13.25
CA PRO A 47 -10.73 -8.94 14.69
C PRO A 47 -9.57 -8.27 15.43
N THR A 48 -9.90 -7.50 16.46
CA THR A 48 -8.92 -6.99 17.44
C THR A 48 -8.48 -8.14 18.33
N THR A 49 -7.18 -8.42 18.38
CA THR A 49 -6.63 -9.48 19.23
C THR A 49 -6.29 -8.95 20.62
N HIS A 50 -6.36 -9.80 21.65
CA HIS A 50 -5.90 -9.44 22.99
C HIS A 50 -4.45 -8.94 22.95
N GLY A 51 -4.17 -7.80 23.61
CA GLY A 51 -2.85 -7.18 23.63
C GLY A 51 -2.48 -6.40 22.36
N SER A 52 -3.39 -6.24 21.40
CA SER A 52 -3.21 -5.34 20.26
C SER A 52 -3.75 -3.93 20.54
N LEU A 53 -3.47 -2.99 19.63
CA LEU A 53 -4.07 -1.67 19.66
C LEU A 53 -5.59 -1.75 19.47
N ASP A 54 -6.32 -0.81 20.04
CA ASP A 54 -7.80 -0.70 19.90
C ASP A 54 -8.25 -0.40 18.45
N THR A 55 -7.31 -0.12 17.55
CA THR A 55 -7.55 0.11 16.13
C THR A 55 -6.68 -0.82 15.30
N VAL A 56 -7.31 -1.53 14.36
CA VAL A 56 -6.60 -2.35 13.38
C VAL A 56 -6.20 -1.46 12.20
N PRO A 57 -4.89 -1.26 11.93
CA PRO A 57 -4.47 -0.40 10.82
C PRO A 57 -4.87 -1.01 9.47
N ALA A 58 -5.20 -0.17 8.50
CA ALA A 58 -5.45 -0.63 7.14
C ALA A 58 -4.21 -1.33 6.55
N LEU A 59 -4.42 -2.29 5.65
CA LEU A 59 -3.34 -2.91 4.88
C LEU A 59 -2.94 -1.96 3.74
N GLN A 60 -2.15 -0.95 4.10
CA GLN A 60 -1.67 0.07 3.17
C GLN A 60 -0.65 -0.51 2.18
N ILE A 61 -0.57 0.07 0.98
CA ILE A 61 0.40 -0.35 -0.04
C ILE A 61 1.85 -0.14 0.40
N VAL A 62 2.09 0.81 1.29
CA VAL A 62 3.35 0.96 2.04
C VAL A 62 3.00 0.92 3.52
N PRO A 63 3.05 -0.27 4.17
CA PRO A 63 2.67 -0.41 5.58
C PRO A 63 3.50 0.49 6.49
N GLN A 64 2.85 1.26 7.36
CA GLN A 64 3.51 2.19 8.26
C GLN A 64 3.74 1.57 9.64
N HIS A 65 4.99 1.51 10.10
CA HIS A 65 5.32 1.01 11.45
C HIS A 65 4.69 1.88 12.55
N SER A 66 4.54 3.18 12.29
CA SER A 66 3.94 4.16 13.22
C SER A 66 2.47 3.88 13.57
N LEU A 67 1.77 3.05 12.80
CA LEU A 67 0.39 2.64 13.05
C LEU A 67 0.28 1.38 13.91
N GLY A 68 1.39 0.83 14.40
CA GLY A 68 1.42 -0.41 15.19
C GLY A 68 1.02 -1.66 14.40
N SER A 69 1.15 -1.62 13.07
CA SER A 69 0.97 -2.80 12.23
C SER A 69 2.02 -3.85 12.56
N GLN A 70 1.58 -5.10 12.70
CA GLN A 70 2.49 -6.25 12.89
C GLN A 70 3.05 -6.78 11.56
N ALA A 71 2.63 -6.23 10.43
CA ALA A 71 3.21 -6.55 9.14
C ALA A 71 4.62 -5.95 8.99
N ARG A 72 5.42 -6.50 8.08
CA ARG A 72 6.69 -5.87 7.70
C ARG A 72 6.40 -4.45 7.20
N PRO A 73 7.07 -3.41 7.74
CA PRO A 73 6.86 -2.05 7.27
C PRO A 73 7.31 -1.90 5.82
N GLY A 74 6.53 -1.12 5.06
CA GLY A 74 6.84 -0.81 3.67
C GLY A 74 8.03 0.13 3.53
N LEU A 75 8.24 1.02 4.50
CA LEU A 75 9.41 1.90 4.56
C LEU A 75 10.27 1.51 5.77
N GLN A 76 11.53 1.15 5.51
CA GLN A 76 12.54 0.87 6.52
C GLN A 76 13.74 1.78 6.30
N GLY A 77 14.20 2.40 7.37
CA GLY A 77 15.34 3.29 7.34
C GLY A 77 15.32 4.21 8.55
N HIS A 78 16.32 5.07 8.66
CA HIS A 78 16.44 5.97 9.80
C HIS A 78 17.39 7.14 9.53
N ARG A 79 17.36 8.15 10.39
CA ARG A 79 18.41 9.18 10.46
C ARG A 79 19.63 8.67 11.22
N PRO A 80 20.82 9.27 11.03
CA PRO A 80 21.98 9.00 11.87
C PRO A 80 21.64 9.07 13.36
N GLY A 81 22.08 8.06 14.13
CA GLY A 81 21.73 7.92 15.54
C GLY A 81 20.37 7.25 15.80
N GLY A 82 19.72 6.69 14.78
CA GLY A 82 18.51 5.87 14.93
C GLY A 82 17.22 6.66 15.13
N ARG A 83 17.18 7.94 14.74
CA ARG A 83 15.96 8.78 14.82
C ARG A 83 15.07 8.60 13.59
N ASP A 84 13.82 9.02 13.70
CA ASP A 84 12.82 9.08 12.62
C ASP A 84 12.64 7.76 11.85
N TRP A 85 12.79 6.64 12.55
CA TRP A 85 12.75 5.29 11.99
C TRP A 85 11.33 4.77 11.74
N ALA A 86 10.30 5.43 12.29
CA ALA A 86 8.89 5.10 12.11
C ALA A 86 8.09 6.31 11.59
N PRO A 87 8.28 6.71 10.31
CA PRO A 87 7.51 7.80 9.74
C PRO A 87 5.99 7.56 9.79
N ARG A 88 5.22 8.63 9.94
CA ARG A 88 3.76 8.66 9.88
C ARG A 88 3.29 9.65 8.81
N PHE A 89 3.00 9.13 7.63
CA PHE A 89 2.36 9.85 6.53
C PHE A 89 0.87 10.00 6.83
N SER A 90 0.42 11.24 7.02
CA SER A 90 -0.94 11.55 7.48
C SER A 90 -1.67 12.56 6.60
N THR A 91 -0.95 13.54 6.04
CA THR A 91 -1.47 14.37 4.94
C THR A 91 -1.40 13.58 3.65
N CYS A 92 -2.41 13.70 2.79
CA CYS A 92 -2.52 12.94 1.54
C CYS A 92 -3.20 13.82 0.50
N ASP A 93 -2.43 14.35 -0.44
CA ASP A 93 -2.97 14.98 -1.65
C ASP A 93 -3.33 13.87 -2.63
N VAL A 94 -4.56 13.83 -3.12
CA VAL A 94 -5.06 12.77 -4.00
C VAL A 94 -5.40 13.33 -5.37
N GLN A 95 -4.92 12.69 -6.43
CA GLN A 95 -5.27 12.99 -7.82
C GLN A 95 -5.73 11.70 -8.49
N THR A 96 -6.90 11.73 -9.12
CA THR A 96 -7.52 10.55 -9.71
C THR A 96 -7.80 10.76 -11.19
N THR A 97 -7.66 9.68 -11.96
CA THR A 97 -8.23 9.52 -13.30
C THR A 97 -9.18 8.32 -13.28
N GLU A 98 -9.78 7.99 -14.43
CA GLU A 98 -10.60 6.77 -14.56
C GLU A 98 -9.82 5.47 -14.29
N ARG A 99 -8.50 5.49 -14.51
CA ARG A 99 -7.64 4.29 -14.45
C ARG A 99 -6.45 4.42 -13.51
N SER A 100 -6.32 5.52 -12.78
CA SER A 100 -5.23 5.70 -11.82
C SER A 100 -5.58 6.58 -10.64
N VAL A 101 -4.83 6.38 -9.56
CA VAL A 101 -4.74 7.31 -8.43
C VAL A 101 -3.28 7.58 -8.12
N ALA A 102 -2.93 8.86 -7.99
CA ALA A 102 -1.67 9.32 -7.46
C ALA A 102 -1.92 9.96 -6.10
N THR A 103 -1.10 9.62 -5.11
CA THR A 103 -1.13 10.29 -3.81
C THR A 103 0.23 10.85 -3.44
N SER A 104 0.23 11.99 -2.74
CA SER A 104 1.43 12.57 -2.16
C SER A 104 1.22 12.83 -0.68
N SER A 105 2.02 12.16 0.15
CA SER A 105 1.78 12.11 1.58
C SER A 105 3.02 12.50 2.36
N ARG A 106 2.88 13.24 3.46
CA ARG A 106 4.03 13.77 4.20
C ARG A 106 4.03 13.37 5.68
N ASP A 107 5.23 13.15 6.18
CA ASP A 107 5.55 13.20 7.60
C ASP A 107 6.40 14.45 7.85
N THR A 108 5.83 15.42 8.57
CA THR A 108 6.49 16.69 8.89
C THR A 108 7.58 16.56 9.95
N VAL A 109 7.55 15.51 10.78
CA VAL A 109 8.56 15.23 11.81
C VAL A 109 9.78 14.60 11.17
N ALA A 110 9.58 13.49 10.44
CA ALA A 110 10.66 12.81 9.73
C ALA A 110 11.18 13.61 8.50
N LYS A 111 10.41 14.63 8.07
CA LYS A 111 10.62 15.42 6.85
C LYS A 111 10.77 14.51 5.62
N LEU A 112 9.80 13.60 5.46
CA LEU A 112 9.74 12.69 4.33
C LEU A 112 8.42 12.87 3.60
N ARG A 113 8.48 12.75 2.28
CA ARG A 113 7.32 12.66 1.40
C ARG A 113 7.29 11.29 0.76
N LEU A 114 6.11 10.67 0.74
CA LEU A 114 5.83 9.42 0.07
C LEU A 114 4.83 9.69 -1.05
N ASP A 115 5.29 9.52 -2.28
CA ASP A 115 4.41 9.52 -3.44
C ASP A 115 4.07 8.08 -3.79
N THR A 116 2.79 7.81 -4.04
CA THR A 116 2.36 6.51 -4.55
C THR A 116 1.52 6.69 -5.80
N HIS A 117 1.60 5.73 -6.70
CA HIS A 117 0.78 5.70 -7.90
C HIS A 117 0.26 4.28 -8.11
N VAL A 118 -1.06 4.16 -8.22
CA VAL A 118 -1.76 2.92 -8.50
C VAL A 118 -2.52 3.11 -9.80
N ALA A 119 -2.29 2.25 -10.79
CA ALA A 119 -2.93 2.35 -12.08
C ALA A 119 -3.29 0.99 -12.66
N LEU A 120 -4.32 0.97 -13.51
CA LEU A 120 -4.57 -0.12 -14.45
C LEU A 120 -3.96 0.28 -15.79
N ASP A 121 -3.08 -0.55 -16.34
CA ASP A 121 -2.51 -0.32 -17.67
C ASP A 121 -3.55 -0.57 -18.79
N ALA A 122 -3.11 -0.47 -20.05
CA ALA A 122 -3.99 -0.69 -21.20
C ALA A 122 -4.47 -2.14 -21.36
N GLY A 123 -3.87 -3.10 -20.65
CA GLY A 123 -4.29 -4.50 -20.59
C GLY A 123 -5.03 -4.87 -19.31
N GLY A 124 -5.29 -3.90 -18.42
CA GLY A 124 -5.92 -4.14 -17.12
C GLY A 124 -4.98 -4.70 -16.04
N ALA A 125 -3.66 -4.71 -16.27
CA ALA A 125 -2.70 -5.09 -15.26
C ALA A 125 -2.57 -3.98 -14.20
N LEU A 126 -2.56 -4.39 -12.92
CA LEU A 126 -2.34 -3.48 -11.80
C LEU A 126 -0.85 -3.11 -11.72
N CYS A 127 -0.55 -1.82 -11.89
CA CYS A 127 0.77 -1.23 -11.69
C CYS A 127 0.76 -0.39 -10.42
N VAL A 128 1.72 -0.63 -9.52
CA VAL A 128 1.90 0.16 -8.30
C VAL A 128 3.34 0.61 -8.17
N THR A 129 3.54 1.91 -7.94
CA THR A 129 4.84 2.49 -7.64
C THR A 129 4.78 3.31 -6.36
N ALA A 130 5.92 3.34 -5.66
CA ALA A 130 6.11 4.17 -4.48
C ALA A 130 7.47 4.87 -4.60
N THR A 131 7.51 6.16 -4.25
CA THR A 131 8.73 6.97 -4.23
C THR A 131 8.81 7.69 -2.89
N VAL A 132 9.93 7.51 -2.18
CA VAL A 132 10.21 8.29 -0.97
C VAL A 132 11.18 9.41 -1.29
N THR A 133 10.82 10.64 -0.91
CA THR A 133 11.67 11.83 -1.04
C THR A 133 12.05 12.31 0.34
N ASN A 134 13.34 12.54 0.56
CA ASN A 134 13.85 13.21 1.75
C ASN A 134 13.75 14.73 1.57
N GLU A 135 12.86 15.36 2.34
CA GLU A 135 12.63 16.82 2.35
C GLU A 135 13.36 17.50 3.53
N GLY A 136 14.20 16.76 4.25
CA GLY A 136 14.96 17.25 5.40
C GLY A 136 16.42 17.56 5.08
N ASP A 137 17.05 18.28 6.02
CA ASP A 137 18.42 18.82 5.87
C ASP A 137 19.53 17.79 6.16
N SER A 138 19.16 16.59 6.61
CA SER A 138 20.10 15.49 6.88
C SER A 138 19.84 14.32 5.94
N ARG A 139 20.75 13.34 5.87
CA ARG A 139 20.52 12.12 5.09
C ARG A 139 19.52 11.20 5.79
N PHE A 140 18.70 10.50 5.01
CA PHE A 140 17.92 9.36 5.48
C PHE A 140 18.62 8.09 4.97
N LEU A 141 18.98 7.20 5.89
CA LEU A 141 19.57 5.90 5.56
C LEU A 141 18.42 4.97 5.22
N LEU A 142 18.16 4.79 3.93
CA LEU A 142 17.08 3.94 3.43
C LEU A 142 17.55 2.48 3.39
N ASP A 143 16.86 1.61 4.12
CA ASP A 143 17.11 0.18 4.11
C ASP A 143 16.18 -0.54 3.11
N ALA A 144 14.91 -0.15 3.08
CA ALA A 144 13.93 -0.71 2.15
C ALA A 144 12.76 0.23 1.86
N LEU A 145 12.29 0.18 0.61
CA LEU A 145 10.97 0.67 0.20
C LEU A 145 10.27 -0.46 -0.55
N THR A 146 9.22 -1.02 0.05
CA THR A 146 8.50 -2.19 -0.46
C THR A 146 7.01 -1.89 -0.58
N VAL A 147 6.42 -2.38 -1.66
CA VAL A 147 4.98 -2.33 -1.91
C VAL A 147 4.37 -3.65 -1.46
N SER A 148 3.24 -3.58 -0.75
CA SER A 148 2.44 -4.73 -0.32
C SER A 148 1.08 -4.70 -1.03
N LEU A 149 0.69 -5.83 -1.62
CA LEU A 149 -0.62 -5.99 -2.26
C LEU A 149 -1.41 -7.09 -1.53
N PRO A 150 -2.73 -6.89 -1.29
CA PRO A 150 -3.55 -7.92 -0.68
C PRO A 150 -3.72 -9.10 -1.64
N VAL A 151 -3.62 -10.31 -1.09
CA VAL A 151 -3.95 -11.56 -1.79
C VAL A 151 -5.17 -12.19 -1.13
N PRO A 152 -6.04 -12.87 -1.88
CA PRO A 152 -7.23 -13.47 -1.32
C PRO A 152 -6.84 -14.65 -0.42
N SER A 153 -7.56 -14.83 0.70
CA SER A 153 -7.28 -15.87 1.69
C SER A 153 -7.47 -17.30 1.18
N ASN A 154 -8.14 -17.45 0.03
CA ASN A 154 -8.34 -18.72 -0.65
C ASN A 154 -7.24 -19.04 -1.69
N ALA A 155 -6.22 -18.19 -1.86
CA ALA A 155 -5.06 -18.51 -2.70
C ALA A 155 -4.33 -19.74 -2.12
N ARG A 156 -4.14 -20.77 -2.94
CA ARG A 156 -3.55 -22.07 -2.50
C ARG A 156 -2.18 -22.35 -3.07
N ASP A 157 -1.92 -21.84 -4.27
CA ASP A 157 -0.71 -22.15 -5.02
C ASP A 157 0.12 -20.88 -5.21
N LEU A 158 1.42 -21.01 -5.02
CA LEU A 158 2.41 -19.97 -5.32
C LEU A 158 3.40 -20.54 -6.32
N THR A 159 3.40 -19.98 -7.52
CA THR A 159 4.38 -20.32 -8.55
C THR A 159 5.56 -19.37 -8.45
N THR A 160 6.76 -19.92 -8.26
CA THR A 160 8.00 -19.14 -8.26
C THR A 160 8.92 -19.63 -9.36
N TYR A 161 9.49 -18.71 -10.13
CA TYR A 161 10.53 -19.05 -11.09
C TYR A 161 11.89 -18.90 -10.41
N SER A 162 12.64 -20.00 -10.37
CA SER A 162 14.01 -20.06 -9.86
C SER A 162 14.93 -20.56 -10.97
N GLY A 163 16.22 -20.73 -10.69
CA GLY A 163 17.12 -21.32 -11.66
C GLY A 163 18.57 -21.10 -11.35
N ARG A 164 19.40 -21.52 -12.31
CA ARG A 164 20.84 -21.24 -12.35
C ARG A 164 21.23 -21.00 -13.81
N TRP A 165 22.45 -20.55 -14.04
CA TRP A 165 22.96 -20.41 -15.39
C TRP A 165 22.78 -21.70 -16.22
N SER A 166 22.26 -21.55 -17.44
CA SER A 166 21.88 -22.64 -18.37
C SER A 166 20.68 -23.51 -17.92
N ARG A 167 19.95 -23.10 -16.87
CA ARG A 167 18.67 -23.65 -16.41
C ARG A 167 17.84 -22.52 -15.78
N GLU A 168 17.64 -21.44 -16.53
CA GLU A 168 16.84 -20.31 -16.11
C GLU A 168 15.35 -20.69 -16.05
N SER A 169 14.59 -20.00 -15.18
CA SER A 169 13.12 -20.07 -15.11
C SER A 169 12.52 -21.45 -14.81
N ALA A 170 13.21 -22.27 -14.02
CA ALA A 170 12.63 -23.50 -13.48
C ALA A 170 11.50 -23.17 -12.50
N THR A 171 10.37 -23.87 -12.63
CA THR A 171 9.22 -23.80 -11.73
C THR A 171 9.31 -24.86 -10.64
#